data_AF-A0A453M921-F1
#
_entry.id   AF-A0A453M921-F1
#
_cell.length_a   1.000
_cell.length_b   1.000
_cell.length_c   1.000
_cell.angle_alpha   90.00
_cell.angle_beta   90.00
_cell.angle_gamma   90.00
#
_symmetry.space_group_name_H-M   'P 1'
#
loop_
_entity.id
_entity.type
_entity.pdbx_description
1 polymer ?
#
loop_
_entity_poly.entity_id
_entity_poly.type
_entity_poly.pdbx_seq_one_letter_code
_entity_poly.pdbx_strand_id
1 'polypeptide(L)'
;VPYEKGFQFLWRIERQIGRPAFDEFLKKYIANFKFQSIDTETFLEFLKANVPGIENQVDLHEWINAAEFKSGKIPSEEEVADWSGQEWELYLENLPTDVEASQVTALDERYKLSESRDYEVKVAFLQLAIPTGCRCYFNEVEKCLKQVGRMKYLRPLYSSLARCSGEEEKMLAKRIFSEAQEFYHPIARGVAESILLKHG
;
A
#
# COMPACT_ATOMS: atom_id res chain seq x y z
N VAL A 1 -4.06 0.36 6.98
CA VAL A 1 -3.23 1.39 7.66
C VAL A 1 -2.67 0.94 9.02
N PRO A 2 -3.43 0.73 10.13
CA PRO A 2 -2.81 0.40 11.43
C PRO A 2 -2.16 -1.00 11.47
N TYR A 3 -2.69 -1.96 10.72
CA TYR A 3 -2.14 -3.32 10.65
C TYR A 3 -0.83 -3.38 9.84
N GLU A 4 -0.79 -2.81 8.63
CA GLU A 4 0.45 -2.81 7.84
C GLU A 4 1.55 -1.97 8.50
N LYS A 5 1.22 -0.77 9.01
CA LYS A 5 2.20 0.08 9.69
C LYS A 5 2.69 -0.54 10.99
N GLY A 6 1.79 -1.12 11.81
CA GLY A 6 2.21 -1.81 13.04
C GLY A 6 3.14 -2.99 12.76
N PHE A 7 2.85 -3.79 11.73
CA PHE A 7 3.70 -4.91 11.32
C PHE A 7 5.08 -4.45 10.85
N GLN A 8 5.15 -3.44 9.98
CA GLN A 8 6.40 -2.92 9.44
C GLN A 8 7.33 -2.35 10.52
N PHE A 9 6.75 -1.74 11.56
CA PHE A 9 7.51 -1.28 12.72
C PHE A 9 8.23 -2.43 13.41
N LEU A 10 7.45 -3.45 13.75
CA LEU A 10 7.92 -4.65 14.44
C LEU A 10 8.94 -5.42 13.60
N TRP A 11 8.71 -5.49 12.30
CA TRP A 11 9.62 -6.16 11.37
C TRP A 11 10.96 -5.42 11.20
N ARG A 12 10.95 -4.07 11.17
CA ARG A 12 12.20 -3.29 11.14
C ARG A 12 13.02 -3.46 12.42
N ILE A 13 12.35 -3.51 13.58
CA ILE A 13 13.00 -3.85 14.85
C ILE A 13 13.62 -5.25 14.75
N GLU A 14 12.86 -6.24 14.26
CA GLU A 14 13.34 -7.61 14.08
C GLU A 14 14.59 -7.70 13.19
N ARG A 15 14.63 -7.00 12.04
CA ARG A 15 15.82 -6.98 11.17
C ARG A 15 17.03 -6.37 11.85
N GLN A 16 16.81 -5.35 12.67
CA GLN A 16 17.90 -4.62 13.33
C GLN A 16 18.53 -5.43 14.47
N ILE A 17 17.71 -6.13 15.26
CA ILE A 17 18.17 -6.83 16.47
C ILE A 17 18.29 -8.35 16.28
N GLY A 18 17.79 -8.87 15.16
CA GLY A 18 17.72 -10.28 14.84
C GLY A 18 16.55 -11.01 15.49
N ARG A 19 16.07 -12.08 14.83
CA ARG A 19 14.94 -12.91 15.26
C ARG A 19 15.03 -13.39 16.72
N PRO A 20 16.17 -13.93 17.21
CA PRO A 20 16.23 -14.47 18.57
C PRO A 20 16.00 -13.40 19.65
N ALA A 21 16.59 -12.20 19.48
CA ALA A 21 16.43 -11.10 20.41
C ALA A 21 15.01 -10.49 20.33
N PHE A 22 14.44 -10.45 19.13
CA PHE A 22 13.07 -10.00 18.92
C PHE A 22 12.03 -10.93 19.55
N ASP A 23 12.20 -12.25 19.43
CA ASP A 23 11.33 -13.23 20.06
C ASP A 23 11.40 -13.16 21.60
N GLU A 24 12.59 -12.87 22.16
CA GLU A 24 12.75 -12.63 23.61
C GLU A 24 12.03 -11.36 24.06
N PHE A 25 12.17 -10.27 23.30
CA PHE A 25 11.44 -9.02 23.51
C PHE A 25 9.92 -9.24 23.49
N LEU A 26 9.39 -9.94 22.48
CA LEU A 26 7.95 -10.22 22.36
C LEU A 26 7.43 -11.03 23.56
N LYS A 27 8.19 -12.04 24.01
CA LYS A 27 7.82 -12.82 25.20
C LYS A 27 7.74 -11.95 26.45
N LYS A 28 8.73 -11.06 26.66
CA LYS A 28 8.75 -10.11 27.77
C LYS A 28 7.59 -9.12 27.68
N TYR A 29 7.33 -8.58 26.49
CA TYR A 29 6.22 -7.65 26.23
C TYR A 29 4.86 -8.28 26.58
N ILE A 30 4.55 -9.46 26.03
CA ILE A 30 3.28 -10.15 26.31
C ILE A 30 3.17 -10.51 27.79
N ALA A 31 4.25 -11.00 28.41
CA ALA A 31 4.23 -11.36 29.83
C ALA A 31 3.98 -10.15 30.75
N ASN A 32 4.54 -8.99 30.40
CA ASN A 32 4.44 -7.76 31.17
C ASN A 32 3.06 -7.09 31.04
N PHE A 33 2.50 -7.08 29.83
CA PHE A 33 1.26 -6.35 29.52
C PHE A 33 0.02 -7.24 29.32
N LYS A 34 0.11 -8.55 29.59
CA LYS A 34 -1.06 -9.43 29.57
C LYS A 34 -2.17 -8.86 30.47
N PHE A 35 -3.39 -8.82 29.93
CA PHE A 35 -4.58 -8.31 30.61
C PHE A 35 -4.53 -6.82 31.00
N GLN A 36 -3.68 -6.04 30.33
CA GLN A 36 -3.58 -4.58 30.51
C GLN A 36 -3.86 -3.87 29.19
N SER A 37 -4.26 -2.60 29.29
CA SER A 37 -4.31 -1.67 28.16
C SER A 37 -3.10 -0.76 28.24
N ILE A 38 -2.40 -0.58 27.13
CA ILE A 38 -1.27 0.33 27.02
C ILE A 38 -1.46 1.28 25.84
N ASP A 39 -0.81 2.43 25.91
CA ASP A 39 -0.68 3.36 24.79
C ASP A 39 0.69 3.22 24.11
N THR A 40 0.88 3.99 23.03
CA THR A 40 2.10 3.98 22.23
C THR A 40 3.32 4.42 23.03
N GLU A 41 3.18 5.39 23.94
CA GLU A 41 4.29 5.92 24.74
C GLU A 41 4.83 4.86 25.68
N THR A 42 3.92 4.17 26.40
CA THR A 42 4.26 3.03 27.26
C THR A 42 4.99 1.92 26.50
N PHE A 43 4.57 1.63 25.27
CA PHE A 43 5.24 0.65 24.42
C PHE A 43 6.65 1.10 24.00
N LEU A 44 6.83 2.37 23.62
CA LEU A 44 8.13 2.92 23.22
C LEU A 44 9.12 2.94 24.39
N GLU A 45 8.67 3.30 25.59
CA GLU A 45 9.48 3.21 26.81
C GLU A 45 9.90 1.77 27.10
N PHE A 46 8.97 0.82 26.98
CA PHE A 46 9.27 -0.59 27.17
C PHE A 46 10.26 -1.13 26.12
N LEU A 47 10.12 -0.71 24.86
CA LEU A 47 11.05 -1.04 23.79
C LEU A 47 12.47 -0.53 24.10
N LYS A 48 12.62 0.74 24.46
CA LYS A 48 13.91 1.34 24.83
C LYS A 48 14.57 0.62 26.00
N ALA A 49 13.78 0.27 27.02
CA ALA A 49 14.29 -0.41 28.22
C ALA A 49 14.77 -1.85 27.94
N ASN A 50 14.14 -2.57 27.00
CA ASN A 50 14.42 -3.98 26.73
C ASN A 50 15.34 -4.21 25.53
N VAL A 51 15.53 -3.18 24.68
CA VAL A 51 16.35 -3.24 23.47
C VAL A 51 17.33 -2.05 23.48
N PRO A 52 18.40 -2.12 24.28
CA PRO A 52 19.34 -1.01 24.44
C PRO A 52 20.05 -0.69 23.12
N GLY A 53 20.13 0.59 22.77
CA GLY A 53 20.75 1.07 21.53
C GLY A 53 19.83 1.13 20.31
N ILE A 54 18.57 0.68 20.42
CA ILE A 54 17.59 0.79 19.32
C ILE A 54 17.34 2.24 18.90
N GLU A 55 17.43 3.18 19.83
CA GLU A 55 17.30 4.63 19.60
C GLU A 55 18.39 5.25 18.72
N ASN A 56 19.55 4.59 18.62
CA ASN A 56 20.66 5.02 17.75
C ASN A 56 20.66 4.31 16.39
N GLN A 57 19.83 3.27 16.23
CA GLN A 57 19.81 2.39 15.06
C GLN A 57 18.50 2.49 14.27
N VAL A 58 17.43 2.83 14.97
CA VAL A 58 16.12 3.15 14.42
C VAL A 58 15.80 4.51 15.00
N ASP A 59 15.64 5.52 14.14
CA ASP A 59 15.13 6.80 14.62
C ASP A 59 13.67 6.57 15.04
N LEU A 60 13.49 6.33 16.35
CA LEU A 60 12.22 6.02 17.00
C LEU A 60 11.24 7.20 16.94
N HIS A 61 11.73 8.41 16.62
CA HIS A 61 10.94 9.63 16.46
C HIS A 61 10.72 10.01 14.98
N GLU A 62 11.54 9.53 14.04
CA GLU A 62 11.28 9.60 12.59
C GLU A 62 10.27 8.57 12.09
N TRP A 63 9.67 7.76 12.97
CA TRP A 63 8.58 6.86 12.61
C TRP A 63 7.20 7.54 12.45
N ILE A 64 7.24 8.76 11.93
CA ILE A 64 6.12 9.52 11.34
C ILE A 64 6.52 10.10 9.97
N ASN A 65 7.80 10.05 9.58
CA ASN A 65 8.27 10.81 8.44
C ASN A 65 8.47 9.93 7.21
N ALA A 66 7.47 10.04 6.35
CA ALA A 66 7.55 10.06 4.89
C ALA A 66 8.70 10.92 4.29
N ALA A 67 9.82 11.18 4.99
CA ALA A 67 10.85 12.14 4.59
C ALA A 67 11.84 11.56 3.56
N GLU A 68 12.27 10.31 3.68
CA GLU A 68 13.01 9.64 2.59
C GLU A 68 12.08 9.31 1.40
N PHE A 69 10.80 9.05 1.67
CA PHE A 69 9.74 8.81 0.66
C PHE A 69 9.38 10.04 -0.17
N LYS A 70 9.51 11.25 0.37
CA LYS A 70 9.29 12.52 -0.35
C LYS A 70 10.30 12.79 -1.46
N SER A 71 11.38 12.02 -1.56
CA SER A 71 12.43 12.26 -2.56
C SER A 71 12.14 11.69 -3.95
N GLY A 72 11.08 10.88 -4.12
CA GLY A 72 10.66 10.37 -5.45
C GLY A 72 11.72 9.55 -6.18
N LYS A 73 12.73 9.04 -5.46
CA LYS A 73 13.83 8.28 -6.03
C LYS A 73 13.34 6.86 -6.31
N ILE A 74 13.38 6.47 -7.60
CA ILE A 74 13.12 5.09 -8.01
C ILE A 74 14.18 4.21 -7.34
N PRO A 75 13.79 3.19 -6.55
CA PRO A 75 14.75 2.32 -5.88
C PRO A 75 15.54 1.53 -6.93
N SER A 76 16.76 1.16 -6.59
CA SER A 76 17.63 0.32 -7.41
C SER A 76 17.21 -1.16 -7.32
N GLU A 77 17.64 -1.96 -8.31
CA GLU A 77 17.34 -3.40 -8.34
C GLU A 77 17.89 -4.14 -7.12
N GLU A 78 19.04 -3.73 -6.58
CA GLU A 78 19.63 -4.31 -5.38
C GLU A 78 18.79 -4.03 -4.13
N GLU A 79 18.21 -2.83 -4.02
CA GLU A 79 17.37 -2.44 -2.89
C GLU A 79 16.05 -3.20 -2.86
N VAL A 80 15.45 -3.45 -4.04
CA VAL A 80 14.15 -4.12 -4.15
C VAL A 80 14.24 -5.64 -4.35
N ALA A 81 15.45 -6.19 -4.47
CA ALA A 81 15.66 -7.62 -4.71
C ALA A 81 15.01 -8.49 -3.63
N ASP A 82 15.07 -8.05 -2.38
CA ASP A 82 14.51 -8.74 -1.21
C ASP A 82 13.11 -8.24 -0.84
N TRP A 83 12.52 -7.31 -1.62
CA TRP A 83 11.21 -6.76 -1.30
C TRP A 83 10.10 -7.79 -1.48
N SER A 84 9.33 -7.96 -0.42
CA SER A 84 8.03 -8.61 -0.44
C SER A 84 6.98 -7.73 -1.13
N GLY A 85 5.85 -8.34 -1.50
CA GLY A 85 4.72 -7.60 -2.07
C GLY A 85 4.19 -6.47 -1.16
N GLN A 86 4.34 -6.61 0.16
CA GLN A 86 3.94 -5.59 1.13
C GLN A 86 4.88 -4.38 1.14
N GLU A 87 6.18 -4.59 0.94
CA GLU A 87 7.15 -3.49 0.82
C GLU A 87 6.90 -2.71 -0.48
N TRP A 88 6.56 -3.41 -1.56
CA TRP A 88 6.11 -2.79 -2.81
C TRP A 88 4.80 -2.00 -2.64
N GLU A 89 3.77 -2.58 -2.01
CA GLU A 89 2.50 -1.91 -1.71
C GLU A 89 2.77 -0.62 -0.93
N LEU A 90 3.59 -0.70 0.12
CA LEU A 90 3.95 0.45 0.95
C LEU A 90 4.72 1.52 0.15
N TYR A 91 5.69 1.12 -0.65
CA TYR A 91 6.44 2.05 -1.48
C TYR A 91 5.50 2.83 -2.41
N LEU A 92 4.60 2.12 -3.10
CA LEU A 92 3.66 2.70 -4.06
C LEU A 92 2.61 3.60 -3.39
N GLU A 93 2.10 3.24 -2.22
CA GLU A 93 1.13 4.05 -1.47
C GLU A 93 1.71 5.35 -0.90
N ASN A 94 3.03 5.40 -0.66
CA ASN A 94 3.69 6.58 -0.10
C ASN A 94 4.30 7.49 -1.17
N LEU A 95 4.18 7.16 -2.46
CA LEU A 95 4.61 8.06 -3.52
C LEU A 95 3.75 9.34 -3.53
N PRO A 96 4.33 10.49 -3.95
CA PRO A 96 3.58 11.73 -4.08
C PRO A 96 2.36 11.58 -5.02
N THR A 97 1.33 12.40 -4.81
CA THR A 97 0.12 12.35 -5.65
C THR A 97 0.30 13.03 -7.01
N ASP A 98 1.38 13.78 -7.21
CA ASP A 98 1.74 14.56 -8.40
C ASP A 98 2.84 13.90 -9.25
N VAL A 99 2.99 12.58 -9.15
CA VAL A 99 3.94 11.80 -9.95
C VAL A 99 3.64 11.96 -11.44
N GLU A 100 4.68 12.24 -12.23
CA GLU A 100 4.54 12.36 -13.68
C GLU A 100 4.30 11.00 -14.35
N ALA A 101 3.55 10.99 -15.45
CA ALA A 101 3.32 9.78 -16.25
C ALA A 101 4.64 9.13 -16.71
N SER A 102 5.66 9.95 -17.03
CA SER A 102 7.01 9.49 -17.41
C SER A 102 7.67 8.64 -16.33
N GLN A 103 7.51 9.01 -15.05
CA GLN A 103 8.08 8.31 -13.91
C GLN A 103 7.35 7.00 -13.63
N VAL A 104 6.02 6.99 -13.75
CA VAL A 104 5.22 5.76 -13.62
C VAL A 104 5.59 4.76 -14.72
N THR A 105 5.75 5.21 -15.96
CA THR A 105 6.20 4.36 -17.07
C THR A 105 7.60 3.83 -16.86
N ALA A 106 8.56 4.65 -16.42
CA ALA A 106 9.92 4.19 -16.13
C ALA A 106 9.93 3.13 -15.00
N LEU A 107 9.10 3.30 -13.98
CA LEU A 107 8.97 2.33 -12.88
C LEU A 107 8.42 0.98 -13.38
N ASP A 108 7.39 1.01 -14.21
CA ASP A 108 6.78 -0.21 -14.75
C ASP A 108 7.66 -0.91 -15.79
N GLU A 109 8.38 -0.15 -16.62
CA GLU A 109 9.34 -0.72 -17.56
C GLU A 109 10.42 -1.53 -16.85
N ARG A 110 10.86 -1.03 -15.69
CA ARG A 110 11.91 -1.67 -14.90
C ARG A 110 11.43 -2.86 -14.09
N TYR A 111 10.25 -2.76 -13.47
CA TYR A 111 9.80 -3.75 -12.47
C TYR A 111 8.54 -4.53 -12.85
N LYS A 112 7.89 -4.20 -13.97
CA LYS A 112 6.69 -4.89 -14.50
C LYS A 112 5.57 -5.03 -13.46
N LEU A 113 5.33 -3.96 -12.71
CA LEU A 113 4.37 -3.91 -11.60
C LEU A 113 2.92 -4.02 -12.07
N SER A 114 2.60 -3.46 -13.24
CA SER A 114 1.28 -3.53 -13.88
C SER A 114 0.86 -4.97 -14.21
N GLU A 115 1.82 -5.84 -14.50
CA GLU A 115 1.62 -7.26 -14.84
C GLU A 115 1.85 -8.21 -13.65
N SER A 116 2.11 -7.68 -12.45
CA SER A 116 2.44 -8.49 -11.27
C SER A 116 1.39 -9.57 -10.99
N ARG A 117 1.83 -10.72 -10.47
CA ARG A 117 0.92 -11.77 -9.99
C ARG A 117 0.33 -11.43 -8.62
N ASP A 118 1.00 -10.56 -7.88
CA ASP A 118 0.53 -10.06 -6.61
C ASP A 118 -0.45 -8.90 -6.84
N TYR A 119 -1.71 -9.12 -6.46
CA TYR A 119 -2.76 -8.12 -6.61
C TYR A 119 -2.59 -6.93 -5.66
N GLU A 120 -1.88 -7.08 -4.54
CA GLU A 120 -1.58 -5.95 -3.66
C GLU A 120 -0.67 -4.96 -4.38
N VAL A 121 0.42 -5.47 -4.95
CA VAL A 121 1.36 -4.66 -5.75
C VAL A 121 0.70 -4.10 -7.00
N LYS A 122 -0.02 -4.95 -7.75
CA LYS A 122 -0.68 -4.53 -8.99
C LYS A 122 -1.70 -3.42 -8.73
N VAL A 123 -2.56 -3.59 -7.72
CA VAL A 123 -3.60 -2.59 -7.42
C VAL A 123 -2.99 -1.30 -6.92
N ALA A 124 -2.00 -1.36 -6.04
CA ALA A 124 -1.30 -0.17 -5.57
C ALA A 124 -0.65 0.61 -6.74
N PHE A 125 0.00 -0.10 -7.67
CA PHE A 125 0.60 0.51 -8.85
C PHE A 125 -0.46 1.13 -9.78
N LEU A 126 -1.51 0.39 -10.11
CA LEU A 126 -2.58 0.89 -10.98
C LEU A 126 -3.32 2.07 -10.35
N GLN A 127 -3.51 2.08 -9.04
CA GLN A 127 -4.12 3.18 -8.30
C GLN A 127 -3.30 4.47 -8.43
N LEU A 128 -1.96 4.37 -8.40
CA LEU A 128 -1.03 5.47 -8.65
C LEU A 128 -1.03 5.91 -10.12
N ALA A 129 -1.14 4.95 -11.04
CA ALA A 129 -1.04 5.21 -12.47
C ALA A 129 -2.27 5.91 -13.06
N ILE A 130 -3.48 5.58 -12.57
CA ILE A 130 -4.75 6.11 -13.10
C ILE A 130 -4.78 7.66 -13.14
N PRO A 131 -4.46 8.39 -12.04
CA PRO A 131 -4.47 9.85 -12.04
C PRO A 131 -3.50 10.51 -13.03
N THR A 132 -2.45 9.80 -13.47
CA THR A 132 -1.48 10.35 -14.43
C THR A 132 -2.04 10.45 -15.85
N GLY A 133 -3.19 9.83 -16.13
CA GLY A 133 -3.82 9.82 -17.46
C GLY A 133 -3.12 8.94 -18.48
N CYS A 134 -2.14 8.10 -18.10
CA CYS A 134 -1.52 7.17 -19.06
C CYS A 134 -2.52 6.07 -19.47
N ARG A 135 -3.01 6.19 -20.71
CA ARG A 135 -3.91 5.22 -21.33
C ARG A 135 -3.31 3.81 -21.44
N CYS A 136 -1.99 3.71 -21.37
CA CYS A 136 -1.26 2.45 -21.39
C CYS A 136 -1.74 1.44 -20.33
N TYR A 137 -2.17 1.92 -19.17
CA TYR A 137 -2.59 1.07 -18.04
C TYR A 137 -4.09 0.78 -18.00
N PHE A 138 -4.92 1.46 -18.81
CA PHE A 138 -6.38 1.28 -18.76
C PHE A 138 -6.81 -0.15 -19.12
N ASN A 139 -6.08 -0.81 -20.01
CA ASN A 139 -6.31 -2.21 -20.34
C ASN A 139 -6.04 -3.12 -19.13
N GLU A 140 -4.97 -2.87 -18.38
CA GLU A 140 -4.65 -3.66 -17.18
C GLU A 140 -5.62 -3.38 -16.03
N VAL A 141 -6.08 -2.12 -15.87
CA VAL A 141 -7.15 -1.77 -14.94
C VAL A 141 -8.44 -2.53 -15.27
N GLU A 142 -8.83 -2.56 -16.55
CA GLU A 142 -10.03 -3.27 -17.01
C GLU A 142 -9.93 -4.78 -16.75
N LYS A 143 -8.80 -5.41 -17.10
CA LYS A 143 -8.55 -6.83 -16.81
C LYS A 143 -8.63 -7.11 -15.32
N CYS A 144 -7.98 -6.28 -14.49
CA CYS A 144 -7.95 -6.45 -13.05
C CYS A 144 -9.38 -6.37 -12.46
N LEU A 145 -10.15 -5.34 -12.81
CA LEU A 145 -11.52 -5.15 -12.34
C LEU A 145 -12.44 -6.30 -12.77
N LYS A 146 -12.28 -6.85 -13.97
CA LYS A 146 -13.07 -8.00 -14.45
C LYS A 146 -12.66 -9.34 -13.82
N GLN A 147 -11.43 -9.47 -13.35
CA GLN A 147 -10.90 -10.71 -12.77
C GLN A 147 -11.13 -10.82 -11.25
N VAL A 148 -11.17 -9.69 -10.54
CA VAL A 148 -11.28 -9.68 -9.06
C VAL A 148 -12.65 -9.23 -8.58
N GLY A 149 -13.14 -9.83 -7.49
CA GLY A 149 -14.37 -9.40 -6.80
C GLY A 149 -14.15 -8.78 -5.43
N ARG A 150 -12.89 -8.69 -4.97
CA ARG A 150 -12.55 -8.26 -3.60
C ARG A 150 -12.64 -6.75 -3.47
N MET A 151 -13.39 -6.28 -2.47
CA MET A 151 -13.56 -4.85 -2.22
C MET A 151 -12.24 -4.12 -1.89
N LYS A 152 -11.26 -4.83 -1.33
CA LYS A 152 -9.89 -4.30 -1.12
C LYS A 152 -9.28 -3.78 -2.43
N TYR A 153 -9.60 -4.40 -3.57
CA TYR A 153 -9.05 -4.07 -4.89
C TYR A 153 -9.99 -3.23 -5.74
N LEU A 154 -11.30 -3.52 -5.68
CA LEU A 154 -12.31 -2.80 -6.45
C LEU A 154 -12.43 -1.34 -6.01
N ARG A 155 -12.48 -1.10 -4.69
CA ARG A 155 -12.72 0.24 -4.15
C ARG A 155 -11.63 1.25 -4.55
N PRO A 156 -10.32 0.95 -4.39
CA PRO A 156 -9.30 1.92 -4.76
C PRO A 156 -9.30 2.24 -6.25
N LEU A 157 -9.42 1.23 -7.12
CA LEU A 157 -9.41 1.43 -8.57
C LEU A 157 -10.62 2.24 -9.06
N TYR A 158 -11.84 1.88 -8.65
CA TYR A 158 -13.04 2.66 -9.01
C TYR A 158 -12.99 4.06 -8.41
N SER A 159 -12.47 4.23 -7.19
CA SER A 159 -12.32 5.56 -6.57
C SER A 159 -11.31 6.42 -7.34
N SER A 160 -10.18 5.86 -7.77
CA SER A 160 -9.19 6.58 -8.55
C SER A 160 -9.75 7.00 -9.90
N LEU A 161 -10.41 6.09 -10.63
CA LEU A 161 -11.03 6.43 -11.92
C LEU A 161 -12.11 7.51 -11.78
N ALA A 162 -12.95 7.41 -10.74
CA ALA A 162 -14.04 8.35 -10.54
C ALA A 162 -13.58 9.74 -10.09
N ARG A 163 -12.46 9.83 -9.37
CA ARG A 163 -11.86 11.10 -8.92
C ARG A 163 -11.11 11.84 -10.02
N CYS A 164 -10.76 11.17 -11.12
CA CYS A 164 -10.10 11.83 -12.25
C CYS A 164 -11.03 12.89 -12.85
N SER A 165 -10.46 14.04 -13.20
CA SER A 165 -11.19 15.14 -13.82
C SER A 165 -11.55 14.89 -15.29
N GLY A 166 -10.92 13.89 -15.92
CA GLY A 166 -11.18 13.52 -17.30
C GLY A 166 -12.47 12.73 -17.47
N GLU A 167 -13.24 13.08 -18.49
CA GLU A 167 -14.49 12.38 -18.86
C GLU A 167 -14.21 10.96 -19.36
N GLU A 168 -13.04 10.71 -19.95
CA GLU A 168 -12.67 9.40 -20.48
C GLU A 168 -12.53 8.35 -19.37
N GLU A 169 -11.88 8.68 -18.26
CA GLU A 169 -11.70 7.80 -17.11
C GLU A 169 -13.03 7.46 -16.43
N LYS A 170 -13.92 8.45 -16.34
CA LYS A 170 -15.28 8.25 -15.80
C LYS A 170 -16.13 7.38 -16.72
N MET A 171 -16.08 7.61 -18.03
CA MET A 171 -16.76 6.76 -19.01
C MET A 171 -16.21 5.33 -18.99
N LEU A 172 -14.89 5.17 -18.89
CA LEU A 172 -14.23 3.88 -18.77
C LEU A 172 -14.73 3.14 -17.52
N ALA A 173 -14.77 3.81 -16.36
CA ALA A 173 -15.24 3.23 -15.11
C ALA A 173 -16.71 2.75 -15.20
N LYS A 174 -17.59 3.59 -15.77
CA LYS A 174 -19.01 3.25 -16.00
C LYS A 174 -19.15 2.06 -16.96
N ARG A 175 -18.38 2.03 -18.06
CA ARG A 175 -18.35 0.91 -19.02
C ARG A 175 -17.92 -0.39 -18.35
N ILE A 176 -16.76 -0.40 -17.70
CA ILE A 176 -16.22 -1.60 -17.04
C ILE A 176 -17.20 -2.10 -15.98
N PHE A 177 -17.77 -1.21 -15.17
CA PHE A 177 -18.77 -1.59 -14.18
C PHE A 177 -20.00 -2.23 -14.81
N SER A 178 -20.52 -1.67 -15.91
CA SER A 178 -21.69 -2.24 -16.59
C SER A 178 -21.48 -3.67 -17.08
N GLU A 179 -20.25 -4.00 -17.48
CA GLU A 179 -19.85 -5.32 -17.98
C GLU A 179 -19.51 -6.30 -16.85
N ALA A 180 -18.97 -5.82 -15.73
CA ALA A 180 -18.49 -6.66 -14.62
C ALA A 180 -19.50 -6.81 -13.46
N GLN A 181 -20.48 -5.92 -13.33
CA GLN A 181 -21.39 -5.84 -12.18
C GLN A 181 -22.15 -7.13 -11.84
N GLU A 182 -22.44 -7.97 -12.84
CA GLU A 182 -23.16 -9.24 -12.64
C GLU A 182 -22.28 -10.30 -11.96
N PHE A 183 -20.96 -10.20 -12.11
CA PHE A 183 -19.99 -11.11 -11.51
C PHE A 183 -19.56 -10.69 -10.10
N TYR A 184 -19.91 -9.46 -9.68
CA TYR A 184 -19.62 -8.98 -8.33
C TYR A 184 -20.63 -9.48 -7.31
N HIS A 185 -20.15 -9.71 -6.08
CA HIS A 185 -21.03 -9.92 -4.94
C HIS A 185 -21.98 -8.72 -4.78
N PRO A 186 -23.26 -8.89 -4.38
CA PRO A 186 -24.24 -7.79 -4.30
C PRO A 186 -23.78 -6.59 -3.45
N ILE A 187 -23.09 -6.84 -2.34
CA ILE A 187 -22.49 -5.79 -1.50
C ILE A 187 -21.40 -5.05 -2.27
N ALA A 188 -20.56 -5.77 -3.01
CA ALA A 188 -19.47 -5.17 -3.75
C ALA A 188 -19.98 -4.30 -4.90
N ARG A 189 -21.01 -4.78 -5.61
CA ARG A 189 -21.73 -4.03 -6.64
C ARG A 189 -22.30 -2.71 -6.09
N GLY A 190 -23.02 -2.76 -4.96
CA GLY A 190 -23.61 -1.55 -4.38
C GLY A 190 -22.58 -0.51 -3.95
N VAL A 191 -21.42 -0.93 -3.43
CA VAL A 191 -20.34 0.00 -3.07
C VAL A 191 -19.70 0.62 -4.32
N ALA A 192 -19.40 -0.17 -5.34
CA ALA A 192 -18.84 0.32 -6.60
C ALA A 192 -19.79 1.30 -7.30
N GLU A 193 -21.08 0.96 -7.37
CA GLU A 193 -22.14 1.84 -7.89
C GLU A 193 -22.20 3.17 -7.13
N SER A 194 -22.17 3.13 -5.79
CA SER A 194 -22.18 4.33 -4.96
C SER A 194 -20.96 5.24 -5.22
N ILE A 195 -19.78 4.66 -5.45
CA ILE A 195 -18.57 5.42 -5.80
C ILE A 195 -18.76 6.14 -7.14
N LEU A 196 -19.29 5.44 -8.15
CA LEU A 196 -19.51 6.00 -9.48
C LEU A 196 -20.59 7.11 -9.47
N LEU A 197 -21.64 6.95 -8.67
CA LEU A 197 -22.70 7.96 -8.53
C LEU A 197 -22.23 9.23 -7.80
N LYS A 198 -21.34 9.08 -6.81
CA LYS A 198 -20.85 10.22 -6.00
C LYS A 198 -19.95 11.18 -6.77
N HIS A 199 -19.32 10.69 -7.84
CA HIS A 199 -18.28 11.40 -8.58
C HIS A 199 -18.59 11.56 -10.09
N GLY A 200 -19.74 11.04 -10.52
CA GLY A 200 -20.13 10.92 -11.92
C GLY A 200 -21.07 11.96 -12.45
#